data_AF-A0A5B0B122-F1
#
_entry.id   AF-A0A5B0B122-F1
#
_cell.length_a   1.000
_cell.length_b   1.000
_cell.length_c   1.000
_cell.angle_alpha   90.00
_cell.angle_beta   90.00
_cell.angle_gamma   90.00
#
_symmetry.space_group_name_H-M   'P 1'
#
loop_
_entity.id
_entity.type
_entity.pdbx_description
1 polymer ?
#
loop_
_entity_poly.entity_id
_entity_poly.type
_entity_poly.pdbx_seq_one_letter_code
_entity_poly.pdbx_strand_id
1 'polypeptide(L)'
;LTPPARIALTLRAVGGLTTAEIARAHLVPEATMAQRISRAKQKVKGVGFGRPANWEERLPAVLHVLYLIFNEGYTATSGPSLQRAELAGEAIRLTRRAHRLLPDSHEVTGLLALMLLTDARRAARTGPHGELVPLDEQDRTLWDKAAIEEGVALVTRALTRRRPGPYQLRAAIAAVHDEAASPDDTDWRQILGLYDLLVRFVPGPVERLNRAVAVAMVHGPRAGLAELDPLEAELSAGHRLDAVRAHLLERAGDTAAARAAYRAAAGKTLSLPEQHYLQARAARLGPAP
;
A
#
# COMPACT_ATOMS: atom_id res chain seq x y z
N LEU A 1 -13.94 -22.24 5.55
CA LEU A 1 -13.68 -21.41 4.35
C LEU A 1 -12.18 -21.38 4.10
N THR A 2 -11.73 -21.38 2.84
CA THR A 2 -10.30 -21.14 2.54
C THR A 2 -9.89 -19.73 2.97
N PRO A 3 -8.60 -19.47 3.29
CA PRO A 3 -8.16 -18.13 3.69
C PRO A 3 -8.57 -17.01 2.71
N PRO A 4 -8.39 -17.14 1.39
CA PRO A 4 -8.81 -16.11 0.44
C PRO A 4 -10.33 -15.86 0.41
N ALA A 5 -11.14 -16.91 0.64
CA ALA A 5 -12.59 -16.77 0.69
C ALA A 5 -13.07 -16.09 1.99
N ARG A 6 -12.38 -16.31 3.12
CA ARG A 6 -12.66 -15.60 4.37
C ARG A 6 -12.37 -14.11 4.24
N ILE A 7 -11.18 -13.77 3.75
CA ILE A 7 -10.73 -12.39 3.56
C ILE A 7 -11.72 -11.62 2.68
N ALA A 8 -12.03 -12.16 1.49
CA ALA A 8 -12.96 -11.52 0.56
C ALA A 8 -14.36 -11.31 1.16
N LEU A 9 -14.88 -12.31 1.88
CA LEU A 9 -16.17 -12.19 2.55
C LEU A 9 -16.16 -11.11 3.64
N THR A 10 -15.13 -11.08 4.50
CA THR A 10 -15.03 -10.09 5.58
C THR A 10 -14.86 -8.68 5.03
N LEU A 11 -14.05 -8.48 3.99
CA LEU A 11 -13.93 -7.17 3.34
C LEU A 11 -15.27 -6.69 2.79
N ARG A 12 -16.06 -7.59 2.17
CA ARG A 12 -17.37 -7.22 1.62
C ARG A 12 -18.44 -6.99 2.69
N ALA A 13 -18.50 -7.85 3.70
CA ALA A 13 -19.59 -7.87 4.67
C ALA A 13 -19.33 -6.96 5.89
N VAL A 14 -18.06 -6.77 6.27
CA VAL A 14 -17.66 -5.99 7.45
C VAL A 14 -16.89 -4.74 7.04
N GLY A 15 -15.97 -4.88 6.08
CA GLY A 15 -15.17 -3.75 5.60
C GLY A 15 -15.92 -2.78 4.68
N GLY A 16 -17.10 -3.15 4.19
CA GLY A 16 -17.92 -2.31 3.30
C GLY A 16 -17.40 -2.17 1.86
N LEU A 17 -16.26 -2.78 1.52
CA LEU A 17 -15.67 -2.69 0.19
C LEU A 17 -16.58 -3.31 -0.88
N THR A 18 -16.54 -2.76 -2.09
CA THR A 18 -17.18 -3.28 -3.29
C THR A 18 -16.44 -4.52 -3.82
N THR A 19 -17.11 -5.33 -4.63
CA THR A 19 -16.46 -6.49 -5.27
C THR A 19 -15.29 -6.08 -6.15
N ALA A 20 -15.42 -4.97 -6.88
CA ALA A 20 -14.38 -4.41 -7.74
C ALA A 20 -13.12 -3.99 -6.96
N GLU A 21 -13.28 -3.30 -5.83
CA GLU A 21 -12.17 -2.91 -4.94
C GLU A 21 -11.45 -4.16 -4.40
N ILE A 22 -12.21 -5.14 -3.91
CA ILE A 22 -11.65 -6.39 -3.38
C ILE A 22 -10.91 -7.17 -4.47
N ALA A 23 -11.45 -7.21 -5.70
CA ALA A 23 -10.84 -7.90 -6.83
C ALA A 23 -9.47 -7.30 -7.20
N ARG A 24 -9.39 -5.96 -7.25
CA ARG A 24 -8.13 -5.24 -7.52
C ARG A 24 -7.10 -5.42 -6.43
N ALA A 25 -7.51 -5.36 -5.17
CA ALA A 25 -6.62 -5.63 -4.03
C ALA A 25 -6.00 -7.03 -4.09
N HIS A 26 -6.68 -8.00 -4.72
CA HIS A 26 -6.21 -9.37 -4.90
C HIS A 26 -5.64 -9.66 -6.30
N LEU A 27 -5.59 -8.66 -7.19
CA LEU A 27 -5.14 -8.80 -8.58
C LEU A 27 -5.86 -9.92 -9.35
N VAL A 28 -7.19 -10.03 -9.20
CA VAL A 28 -8.01 -11.01 -9.93
C VAL A 28 -9.19 -10.33 -10.64
N PRO A 29 -9.79 -10.97 -11.67
CA PRO A 29 -10.98 -10.44 -12.31
C PRO A 29 -12.17 -10.27 -11.34
N GLU A 30 -12.98 -9.24 -11.54
CA GLU A 30 -14.13 -8.95 -10.69
C GLU A 30 -15.13 -10.11 -10.65
N ALA A 31 -15.39 -10.76 -11.79
CA ALA A 31 -16.26 -11.93 -11.87
C ALA A 31 -15.75 -13.10 -10.99
N THR A 32 -14.43 -13.33 -10.98
CA THR A 32 -13.79 -14.34 -10.12
C THR A 32 -13.99 -14.01 -8.64
N MET A 33 -13.87 -12.73 -8.26
CA MET A 33 -14.10 -12.28 -6.89
C MET A 33 -15.59 -12.37 -6.49
N ALA A 34 -16.51 -11.99 -7.39
CA ALA A 34 -17.95 -12.08 -7.16
C ALA A 34 -18.38 -13.52 -6.84
N GLN A 35 -17.93 -14.48 -7.66
CA GLN A 35 -18.18 -15.90 -7.44
C GLN A 35 -17.59 -16.40 -6.11
N ARG A 36 -16.36 -15.97 -5.77
CA ARG A 36 -15.70 -16.33 -4.51
C ARG A 36 -16.50 -15.83 -3.31
N ILE A 37 -16.96 -14.58 -3.32
CA ILE A 37 -17.77 -13.99 -2.25
C ILE A 37 -19.12 -14.71 -2.15
N SER A 38 -19.79 -14.97 -3.27
CA SER A 38 -21.09 -15.67 -3.29
C SER A 38 -21.00 -17.06 -2.67
N ARG A 39 -20.01 -17.88 -3.09
CA ARG A 39 -19.76 -19.21 -2.50
C ARG A 39 -19.42 -19.13 -1.01
N ALA A 40 -18.65 -18.13 -0.60
CA ALA A 40 -18.31 -17.93 0.80
C ALA A 40 -19.55 -17.60 1.65
N LYS A 41 -20.42 -16.71 1.17
CA LYS A 41 -21.70 -16.37 1.82
C LYS A 41 -22.59 -17.59 2.00
N GLN A 42 -22.77 -18.39 0.96
CA GLN A 42 -23.58 -19.62 1.03
C GLN A 42 -23.04 -20.59 2.07
N LYS A 43 -21.71 -20.75 2.15
CA LYS A 43 -21.08 -21.69 3.08
C LYS A 43 -21.12 -21.27 4.55
N VAL A 44 -21.36 -19.99 4.87
CA VAL A 44 -21.48 -19.52 6.27
C VAL A 44 -22.92 -19.22 6.68
N LYS A 45 -23.88 -19.44 5.79
CA LYS A 45 -25.30 -19.26 6.10
C LYS A 45 -25.68 -20.19 7.27
N GLY A 46 -26.25 -19.62 8.33
CA GLY A 46 -26.67 -20.38 9.52
C GLY A 46 -25.54 -20.73 10.50
N VAL A 47 -24.30 -20.25 10.29
CA VAL A 47 -23.19 -20.48 11.22
C VAL A 47 -23.17 -19.38 12.29
N GLY A 48 -23.19 -19.77 13.57
CA GLY A 48 -23.01 -18.84 14.69
C GLY A 48 -21.57 -18.33 14.79
N PHE A 49 -21.39 -17.04 15.05
CA PHE A 49 -20.08 -16.43 15.26
C PHE A 49 -19.76 -16.34 16.77
N GLY A 50 -18.62 -16.89 17.17
CA GLY A 50 -18.11 -16.85 18.56
C GLY A 50 -16.58 -16.80 18.59
N ARG A 51 -15.98 -16.71 19.78
CA ARG A 51 -14.52 -16.75 19.95
C ARG A 51 -14.00 -18.10 19.43
N PRO A 52 -13.20 -18.14 18.35
CA PRO A 52 -12.71 -19.40 17.84
C PRO A 52 -11.64 -19.96 18.78
N ALA A 53 -11.68 -21.26 19.05
CA ALA A 53 -10.62 -21.95 19.80
C ALA A 53 -9.26 -21.84 19.09
N ASN A 54 -9.25 -21.78 17.75
CA ASN A 54 -8.06 -21.62 16.92
C ASN A 54 -7.85 -20.17 16.44
N TRP A 55 -7.91 -19.20 17.36
CA TRP A 55 -7.80 -17.79 16.99
C TRP A 55 -6.41 -17.43 16.47
N GLU A 56 -5.33 -18.08 16.96
CA GLU A 56 -3.95 -17.84 16.52
C GLU A 56 -3.80 -18.12 15.01
N GLU A 57 -4.34 -19.24 14.54
CA GLU A 57 -4.31 -19.63 13.11
C GLU A 57 -5.11 -18.68 12.21
N ARG A 58 -6.09 -17.97 12.79
CA ARG A 58 -6.96 -17.03 12.07
C ARG A 58 -6.40 -15.61 12.07
N LEU A 59 -5.51 -15.29 13.00
CA LEU A 59 -4.95 -13.95 13.17
C LEU A 59 -4.32 -13.41 11.88
N PRO A 60 -3.50 -14.17 11.10
CA PRO A 60 -2.93 -13.66 9.85
C PRO A 60 -3.99 -13.17 8.86
N ALA A 61 -5.13 -13.88 8.76
CA ALA A 61 -6.22 -13.46 7.88
C ALA A 61 -6.92 -12.19 8.39
N VAL A 62 -7.07 -12.03 9.70
CA VAL A 62 -7.63 -10.81 10.32
C VAL A 62 -6.71 -9.62 10.07
N LEU A 63 -5.41 -9.77 10.29
CA LEU A 63 -4.41 -8.72 10.01
C LEU A 63 -4.42 -8.32 8.54
N HIS A 64 -4.55 -9.30 7.64
CA HIS A 64 -4.66 -9.03 6.21
C HIS A 64 -5.94 -8.27 5.83
N VAL A 65 -7.08 -8.61 6.44
CA VAL A 65 -8.32 -7.84 6.25
C VAL A 65 -8.14 -6.39 6.73
N LEU A 66 -7.60 -6.20 7.95
CA LEU A 66 -7.37 -4.85 8.49
C LEU A 66 -6.42 -4.04 7.60
N TYR A 67 -5.34 -4.65 7.13
CA TYR A 67 -4.41 -4.05 6.18
C TYR A 67 -5.08 -3.63 4.88
N LEU A 68 -5.93 -4.47 4.30
CA LEU A 68 -6.63 -4.15 3.04
C LEU A 68 -7.69 -3.05 3.22
N ILE A 69 -8.41 -3.04 4.35
CA ILE A 69 -9.33 -1.94 4.69
C ILE A 69 -8.56 -0.63 4.81
N PHE A 70 -7.42 -0.66 5.51
CA PHE A 70 -6.58 0.52 5.66
C PHE A 70 -6.06 1.03 4.31
N ASN A 71 -5.50 0.16 3.46
CA ASN A 71 -4.97 0.56 2.15
C ASN A 71 -6.03 1.22 1.27
N GLU A 72 -7.24 0.69 1.30
CA GLU A 72 -8.37 1.21 0.54
C GLU A 72 -8.94 2.52 1.14
N GLY A 73 -8.69 2.77 2.43
CA GLY A 73 -8.95 4.05 3.09
C GLY A 73 -7.86 5.10 2.83
N TYR A 74 -6.60 4.66 2.79
CA TYR A 74 -5.42 5.51 2.63
C TYR A 74 -5.26 6.01 1.18
N THR A 75 -5.44 5.15 0.19
CA THR A 75 -5.46 5.55 -1.23
C THR A 75 -6.63 4.86 -1.90
N ALA A 76 -7.68 5.64 -2.16
CA ALA A 76 -8.91 5.11 -2.75
C ALA A 76 -8.62 4.57 -4.15
N THR A 77 -9.06 3.34 -4.40
CA THR A 77 -8.84 2.64 -5.67
C THR A 77 -9.61 3.29 -6.84
N SER A 78 -10.67 4.05 -6.54
CA SER A 78 -11.50 4.70 -7.55
C SER A 78 -12.27 5.90 -7.00
N GLY A 79 -12.69 6.78 -7.90
CA GLY A 79 -13.61 7.89 -7.60
C GLY A 79 -12.91 9.25 -7.48
N PRO A 80 -13.63 10.28 -7.02
CA PRO A 80 -13.15 11.67 -7.00
C PRO A 80 -12.24 11.99 -5.82
N SER A 81 -12.28 11.20 -4.74
CA SER A 81 -11.50 11.45 -3.52
C SER A 81 -10.27 10.55 -3.50
N LEU A 82 -9.10 11.12 -3.20
CA LEU A 82 -7.85 10.34 -3.07
C LEU A 82 -7.88 9.40 -1.85
N GLN A 83 -8.68 9.74 -0.82
CA GLN A 83 -8.71 9.01 0.45
C GLN A 83 -10.14 8.85 0.96
N ARG A 84 -10.35 7.80 1.77
CA ARG A 84 -11.53 7.62 2.62
C ARG A 84 -11.08 7.62 4.09
N ALA A 85 -10.92 8.81 4.64
CA ALA A 85 -10.31 8.99 5.96
C ALA A 85 -11.02 8.22 7.07
N GLU A 86 -12.35 8.16 7.05
CA GLU A 86 -13.14 7.39 8.01
C GLU A 86 -12.81 5.89 7.97
N LEU A 87 -12.60 5.32 6.76
CA LEU A 87 -12.29 3.90 6.58
C LEU A 87 -10.89 3.57 7.12
N ALA A 88 -9.90 4.43 6.85
CA ALA A 88 -8.55 4.29 7.40
C ALA A 88 -8.54 4.45 8.94
N GLY A 89 -9.28 5.44 9.46
CA GLY A 89 -9.45 5.65 10.90
C GLY A 89 -10.09 4.45 11.60
N GLU A 90 -11.10 3.83 10.99
CA GLU A 90 -11.73 2.62 11.52
C GLU A 90 -10.77 1.42 11.52
N ALA A 91 -9.98 1.24 10.46
CA ALA A 91 -8.95 0.20 10.41
C ALA A 91 -7.90 0.38 11.54
N ILE A 92 -7.46 1.61 11.79
CA ILE A 92 -6.57 1.94 12.91
C ILE A 92 -7.24 1.61 14.24
N ARG A 93 -8.49 2.04 14.44
CA ARG A 93 -9.24 1.80 15.68
C ARG A 93 -9.36 0.31 16.00
N LEU A 94 -9.71 -0.50 14.99
CA LEU A 94 -9.80 -1.96 15.13
C LEU A 94 -8.43 -2.59 15.39
N THR A 95 -7.37 -2.14 14.72
CA THR A 95 -6.00 -2.62 14.93
C THR A 95 -5.48 -2.27 16.32
N ARG A 96 -5.77 -1.07 16.85
CA ARG A 96 -5.50 -0.70 18.25
C ARG A 96 -6.20 -1.63 19.24
N ARG A 97 -7.45 -2.01 18.96
CA ARG A 97 -8.19 -2.97 19.79
C ARG A 97 -7.55 -4.36 19.75
N ALA A 98 -7.12 -4.82 18.56
CA ALA A 98 -6.38 -6.08 18.42
C ALA A 98 -5.06 -6.03 19.19
N HIS A 99 -4.32 -4.92 19.12
CA HIS A 99 -3.07 -4.73 19.85
C HIS A 99 -3.25 -4.79 21.37
N ARG A 100 -4.30 -4.16 21.92
CA ARG A 100 -4.63 -4.27 23.35
C ARG A 100 -5.00 -5.70 23.78
N LEU A 101 -5.64 -6.47 22.92
CA LEU A 101 -6.00 -7.87 23.22
C LEU A 101 -4.80 -8.81 23.10
N LEU A 102 -3.82 -8.46 22.26
CA LEU A 102 -2.68 -9.30 21.91
C LEU A 102 -1.36 -8.50 22.00
N PRO A 103 -1.01 -7.95 23.18
CA PRO A 103 0.12 -7.03 23.33
C PRO A 103 1.48 -7.69 22.99
N ASP A 104 1.59 -9.01 23.14
CA ASP A 104 2.81 -9.78 22.84
C ASP A 104 2.94 -10.17 21.36
N SER A 105 1.94 -9.86 20.53
CA SER A 105 1.98 -10.16 19.10
C SER A 105 2.71 -9.07 18.33
N HIS A 106 3.89 -9.42 17.82
CA HIS A 106 4.74 -8.50 17.03
C HIS A 106 4.16 -8.14 15.69
N GLU A 107 3.42 -9.05 15.03
CA GLU A 107 2.77 -8.73 13.76
C GLU A 107 1.55 -7.83 13.95
N VAL A 108 0.81 -7.95 15.06
CA VAL A 108 -0.25 -6.98 15.39
C VAL A 108 0.37 -5.61 15.67
N THR A 109 1.46 -5.58 16.44
CA THR A 109 2.22 -4.36 16.74
C THR A 109 2.77 -3.71 15.46
N GLY A 110 3.38 -4.51 14.57
CA GLY A 110 3.91 -4.05 13.30
C GLY A 110 2.82 -3.54 12.35
N LEU A 111 1.64 -4.17 12.31
CA LEU A 111 0.53 -3.65 11.52
C LEU A 111 0.02 -2.31 12.06
N LEU A 112 -0.10 -2.17 13.38
CA LEU A 112 -0.48 -0.89 13.97
C LEU A 112 0.55 0.21 13.66
N ALA A 113 1.84 -0.10 13.82
CA ALA A 113 2.93 0.82 13.48
C ALA A 113 2.84 1.26 12.01
N LEU A 114 2.71 0.32 11.07
CA LEU A 114 2.55 0.60 9.65
C LEU A 114 1.38 1.54 9.37
N MET A 115 0.22 1.29 9.98
CA MET A 115 -0.96 2.12 9.79
C MET A 115 -0.74 3.53 10.35
N LEU A 116 -0.14 3.68 11.54
CA LEU A 116 0.09 5.00 12.14
C LEU A 116 1.11 5.82 11.35
N LEU A 117 2.25 5.22 11.00
CA LEU A 117 3.31 5.84 10.20
C LEU A 117 2.78 6.27 8.83
N THR A 118 1.98 5.40 8.21
CA THR A 118 1.32 5.77 6.95
C THR A 118 0.29 6.87 7.21
N ASP A 119 -0.60 6.75 8.19
CA ASP A 119 -1.66 7.74 8.39
C ASP A 119 -1.17 9.12 8.82
N ALA A 120 -0.02 9.21 9.47
CA ALA A 120 0.55 10.47 9.94
C ALA A 120 0.73 11.51 8.83
N ARG A 121 0.91 11.07 7.58
CA ARG A 121 1.10 11.95 6.41
C ARG A 121 -0.21 12.36 5.73
N ARG A 122 -1.37 12.00 6.31
CA ARG A 122 -2.70 12.18 5.72
C ARG A 122 -2.92 13.59 5.15
N ALA A 123 -2.64 14.60 5.96
CA ALA A 123 -2.89 16.00 5.64
C ALA A 123 -2.01 16.53 4.51
N ALA A 124 -0.84 15.93 4.27
CA ALA A 124 0.09 16.40 3.24
C ALA A 124 -0.15 15.79 1.85
N ARG A 125 -0.97 14.74 1.74
CA ARG A 125 -1.14 13.94 0.50
C ARG A 125 -2.04 14.57 -0.54
N THR A 126 -2.87 15.50 -0.12
CA THR A 126 -3.80 16.21 -0.99
C THR A 126 -3.53 17.69 -0.86
N GLY A 127 -3.31 18.37 -1.97
CA GLY A 127 -3.20 19.83 -1.95
C GLY A 127 -4.58 20.50 -1.83
N PRO A 128 -4.62 21.85 -1.80
CA PRO A 128 -5.82 22.63 -1.53
C PRO A 128 -7.01 22.35 -2.46
N HIS A 129 -6.76 21.81 -3.65
CA HIS A 129 -7.77 21.50 -4.66
C HIS A 129 -8.01 19.99 -4.82
N GLY A 130 -7.49 19.16 -3.90
CA GLY A 130 -7.67 17.71 -3.91
C GLY A 130 -6.69 16.96 -4.82
N GLU A 131 -5.68 17.64 -5.36
CA GLU A 131 -4.61 17.06 -6.17
C GLU A 131 -3.73 16.11 -5.35
N LEU A 132 -3.27 15.03 -5.98
CA LEU A 132 -2.32 14.11 -5.36
C LEU A 132 -0.95 14.79 -5.23
N VAL A 133 -0.39 14.75 -4.02
CA VAL A 133 0.96 15.23 -3.71
C VAL A 133 1.90 14.04 -3.47
N PRO A 134 2.89 13.79 -4.35
CA PRO A 134 3.90 12.74 -4.18
C PRO A 134 4.67 12.85 -2.86
N LEU A 135 5.11 11.71 -2.31
CA LEU A 135 5.74 11.66 -0.98
C LEU A 135 6.96 12.59 -0.82
N ASP A 136 7.75 12.74 -1.89
CA ASP A 136 8.91 13.63 -1.98
C ASP A 136 8.55 15.11 -2.12
N GLU A 137 7.30 15.41 -2.51
CA GLU A 137 6.78 16.78 -2.65
C GLU A 137 5.90 17.19 -1.45
N GLN A 138 5.64 16.29 -0.49
CA GLN A 138 4.80 16.54 0.67
C GLN A 138 5.43 17.53 1.66
N ASP A 139 4.62 18.48 2.13
CA ASP A 139 4.99 19.33 3.26
C ASP A 139 5.02 18.50 4.55
N ARG A 140 6.24 18.21 5.03
CA ARG A 140 6.49 17.42 6.24
C ARG A 140 6.10 18.14 7.53
N THR A 141 5.83 19.44 7.49
CA THR A 141 5.30 20.19 8.65
C THR A 141 3.85 19.84 8.95
N LEU A 142 3.12 19.32 7.95
CA LEU A 142 1.74 18.83 8.09
C LEU A 142 1.67 17.39 8.60
N TRP A 143 2.80 16.72 8.82
CA TRP A 143 2.83 15.35 9.31
C TRP A 143 2.54 15.30 10.81
N ASP A 144 1.66 14.37 11.22
CA ASP A 144 1.34 14.12 12.62
C ASP A 144 2.55 13.51 13.36
N LYS A 145 3.28 14.36 14.07
CA LYS A 145 4.49 13.97 14.81
C LYS A 145 4.18 12.97 15.92
N ALA A 146 3.04 13.09 16.59
CA ALA A 146 2.66 12.16 17.66
C ALA A 146 2.38 10.75 17.10
N ALA A 147 1.71 10.66 15.95
CA ALA A 147 1.49 9.39 15.27
C ALA A 147 2.80 8.76 14.76
N ILE A 148 3.75 9.58 14.27
CA ILE A 148 5.08 9.13 13.87
C ILE A 148 5.85 8.58 15.08
N GLU A 149 5.95 9.35 16.16
CA GLU A 149 6.65 8.93 17.38
C GLU A 149 6.10 7.62 17.93
N GLU A 150 4.77 7.49 17.99
CA GLU A 150 4.12 6.25 18.40
C GLU A 150 4.44 5.09 17.44
N GLY A 151 4.31 5.32 16.13
CA GLY A 151 4.58 4.32 15.11
C GLY A 151 6.01 3.79 15.15
N VAL A 152 6.99 4.70 15.26
CA VAL A 152 8.41 4.38 15.43
C VAL A 152 8.64 3.56 16.69
N ALA A 153 8.09 3.97 17.83
CA ALA A 153 8.24 3.24 19.09
C ALA A 153 7.67 1.81 18.99
N LEU A 154 6.51 1.64 18.34
CA LEU A 154 5.89 0.34 18.13
C LEU A 154 6.73 -0.57 17.23
N VAL A 155 7.22 -0.08 16.09
CA VAL A 155 8.02 -0.92 15.17
C VAL A 155 9.39 -1.26 15.77
N THR A 156 10.05 -0.32 16.44
CA THR A 156 11.30 -0.56 17.16
C THR A 156 11.13 -1.68 18.19
N ARG A 157 10.04 -1.63 18.97
CA ARG A 157 9.73 -2.68 19.94
C ARG A 157 9.47 -4.02 19.25
N ALA A 158 8.70 -4.06 18.16
CA ALA A 158 8.35 -5.30 17.47
C ALA A 158 9.61 -6.01 16.91
N LEU A 159 10.58 -5.25 16.39
CA LEU A 159 11.80 -5.78 15.80
C LEU A 159 12.81 -6.37 16.82
N THR A 160 12.68 -6.06 18.12
CA THR A 160 13.61 -6.52 19.17
C THR A 160 13.76 -8.05 19.25
N ARG A 161 12.73 -8.83 18.86
CA ARG A 161 12.78 -10.30 18.91
C ARG A 161 13.52 -10.96 17.73
N ARG A 162 14.12 -10.17 16.82
CA ARG A 162 14.95 -10.65 15.69
C ARG A 162 14.28 -11.72 14.81
N ARG A 163 12.95 -11.70 14.73
CA ARG A 163 12.12 -12.55 13.86
C ARG A 163 11.07 -11.67 13.17
N PRO A 164 11.50 -10.78 12.25
CA PRO A 164 10.58 -9.84 11.62
C PRO A 164 9.60 -10.60 10.72
N GLY A 165 8.34 -10.17 10.73
CA GLY A 165 7.34 -10.58 9.74
C GLY A 165 6.99 -9.43 8.79
N PRO A 166 6.09 -9.68 7.83
CA PRO A 166 5.83 -8.77 6.73
C PRO A 166 5.30 -7.40 7.17
N TYR A 167 4.48 -7.33 8.23
CA TYR A 167 3.98 -6.03 8.69
C TYR A 167 5.04 -5.23 9.43
N GLN A 168 5.91 -5.89 10.19
CA GLN A 168 7.05 -5.24 10.81
C GLN A 168 8.02 -4.66 9.77
N LEU A 169 8.30 -5.38 8.69
CA LEU A 169 9.18 -4.90 7.62
C LEU A 169 8.56 -3.72 6.86
N ARG A 170 7.26 -3.78 6.54
CA ARG A 170 6.55 -2.65 5.93
C ARG A 170 6.53 -1.42 6.84
N ALA A 171 6.31 -1.62 8.15
CA ALA A 171 6.37 -0.53 9.12
C ALA A 171 7.77 0.08 9.22
N ALA A 172 8.83 -0.74 9.18
CA ALA A 172 10.20 -0.27 9.20
C ALA A 172 10.51 0.59 7.97
N ILE A 173 10.06 0.18 6.78
CA ILE A 173 10.19 0.98 5.56
C ILE A 173 9.46 2.32 5.71
N ALA A 174 8.24 2.31 6.26
CA ALA A 174 7.50 3.54 6.51
C ALA A 174 8.24 4.46 7.50
N ALA A 175 8.79 3.90 8.58
CA ALA A 175 9.55 4.65 9.59
C ALA A 175 10.77 5.35 9.00
N VAL A 176 11.56 4.68 8.14
CA VAL A 176 12.72 5.30 7.48
C VAL A 176 12.32 6.53 6.66
N HIS A 177 11.15 6.51 6.03
CA HIS A 177 10.62 7.71 5.35
C HIS A 177 10.17 8.80 6.33
N ASP A 178 9.55 8.43 7.45
CA ASP A 178 9.00 9.37 8.43
C ASP A 178 10.08 10.07 9.28
N GLU A 179 11.19 9.38 9.53
CA GLU A 179 12.31 9.87 10.35
C GLU A 179 13.24 10.82 9.57
N ALA A 180 13.23 10.76 8.23
CA ALA A 180 14.04 11.65 7.41
C ALA A 180 13.59 13.12 7.57
N ALA A 181 14.53 14.06 7.61
CA ALA A 181 14.21 15.48 7.70
C ALA A 181 13.72 16.04 6.35
N SER A 182 14.29 15.57 5.25
CA SER A 182 13.91 15.91 3.89
C SER A 182 13.83 14.66 2.98
N PRO A 183 13.27 14.76 1.76
CA PRO A 183 13.33 13.67 0.78
C PRO A 183 14.76 13.19 0.50
N ASP A 184 15.72 14.12 0.40
CA ASP A 184 17.12 13.83 0.10
C ASP A 184 17.83 13.10 1.26
N ASP A 185 17.37 13.30 2.50
CA ASP A 185 17.90 12.62 3.69
C ASP A 185 17.35 11.18 3.86
N THR A 186 16.47 10.72 2.99
CA THR A 186 15.88 9.37 3.10
C THR A 186 16.95 8.29 2.88
N ASP A 187 17.15 7.39 3.84
CA ASP A 187 18.10 6.28 3.70
C ASP A 187 17.56 5.18 2.77
N TRP A 188 17.75 5.40 1.47
CA TRP A 188 17.37 4.45 0.44
C TRP A 188 18.14 3.13 0.49
N ARG A 189 19.34 3.08 1.06
CA ARG A 189 20.10 1.82 1.22
C ARG A 189 19.44 0.94 2.27
N GLN A 190 19.01 1.55 3.39
CA GLN A 190 18.25 0.84 4.41
C GLN A 190 16.90 0.38 3.86
N ILE A 191 16.17 1.22 3.13
CA ILE A 191 14.90 0.85 2.47
C ILE A 191 15.09 -0.33 1.52
N LEU A 192 16.14 -0.32 0.69
CA LEU A 192 16.44 -1.43 -0.22
C LEU A 192 16.70 -2.72 0.54
N GLY A 193 17.51 -2.69 1.60
CA GLY A 193 17.76 -3.86 2.45
C GLY A 193 16.48 -4.40 3.12
N LEU A 194 15.57 -3.52 3.54
CA LEU A 194 14.27 -3.93 4.09
C LEU A 194 13.36 -4.56 3.03
N TYR A 195 13.35 -4.04 1.80
CA TYR A 195 12.63 -4.66 0.68
C TYR A 195 13.24 -6.02 0.27
N ASP A 196 14.56 -6.16 0.28
CA ASP A 196 15.24 -7.43 0.02
C ASP A 196 14.81 -8.52 1.02
N LEU A 197 14.59 -8.15 2.29
CA LEU A 197 14.02 -9.04 3.28
C LEU A 197 12.52 -9.30 3.03
N LEU A 198 11.74 -8.24 2.78
CA LEU A 198 10.29 -8.35 2.61
C LEU A 198 9.92 -9.25 1.42
N VAL A 199 10.61 -9.14 0.29
CA VAL A 199 10.37 -9.97 -0.90
C VAL A 199 10.65 -11.45 -0.64
N ARG A 200 11.53 -11.81 0.31
CA ARG A 200 11.73 -13.21 0.73
C ARG A 200 10.54 -13.77 1.49
N PHE A 201 9.85 -12.93 2.29
CA PHE A 201 8.65 -13.33 3.01
C PHE A 201 7.40 -13.32 2.14
N VAL A 202 7.29 -12.30 1.28
CA VAL A 202 6.14 -12.05 0.41
C VAL A 202 6.66 -11.75 -0.98
N PRO A 203 6.91 -12.77 -1.82
CA PRO A 203 7.45 -12.60 -3.18
C PRO A 203 6.37 -12.14 -4.17
N GLY A 204 5.48 -11.25 -3.73
CA GLY A 204 4.39 -10.72 -4.53
C GLY A 204 4.85 -9.70 -5.56
N PRO A 205 4.13 -9.55 -6.68
CA PRO A 205 4.52 -8.60 -7.74
C PRO A 205 4.52 -7.15 -7.26
N VAL A 206 3.66 -6.79 -6.29
CA VAL A 206 3.63 -5.44 -5.71
C VAL A 206 4.87 -5.16 -4.86
N GLU A 207 5.29 -6.11 -4.02
CA GLU A 207 6.51 -5.98 -3.22
C GLU A 207 7.75 -5.89 -4.10
N ARG A 208 7.81 -6.66 -5.19
CA ARG A 208 8.92 -6.59 -6.17
C ARG A 208 8.92 -5.26 -6.94
N LEU A 209 7.76 -4.74 -7.31
CA LEU A 209 7.65 -3.41 -7.93
C LEU A 209 8.18 -2.32 -7.00
N ASN A 210 7.78 -2.35 -5.72
CA ASN A 210 8.26 -1.39 -4.74
C ASN A 210 9.78 -1.52 -4.50
N ARG A 211 10.31 -2.74 -4.49
CA ARG A 211 11.75 -3.00 -4.45
C ARG A 211 12.48 -2.39 -5.66
N ALA A 212 11.92 -2.49 -6.86
CA ALA A 212 12.50 -1.89 -8.07
C ALA A 212 12.64 -0.35 -7.95
N VAL A 213 11.69 0.31 -7.28
CA VAL A 213 11.82 1.74 -6.93
C VAL A 213 13.02 1.96 -6.01
N ALA A 214 13.17 1.18 -4.94
CA ALA A 214 14.32 1.29 -4.04
C ALA A 214 15.66 1.03 -4.76
N VAL A 215 15.72 0.05 -5.67
CA VAL A 215 16.88 -0.19 -6.54
C VAL A 215 17.19 1.06 -7.38
N ALA A 216 16.19 1.68 -8.00
CA ALA A 216 16.39 2.91 -8.76
C ALA A 216 16.91 4.08 -7.92
N MET A 217 16.52 4.17 -6.65
CA MET A 217 16.98 5.23 -5.76
C MET A 217 18.43 5.02 -5.30
N VAL A 218 18.88 3.78 -5.17
CA VAL A 218 20.26 3.46 -4.73
C VAL A 218 21.23 3.36 -5.91
N HIS A 219 20.83 2.71 -6.99
CA HIS A 219 21.68 2.33 -8.12
C HIS A 219 21.38 3.12 -9.41
N GLY A 220 20.42 4.05 -9.35
CA GLY A 220 20.04 4.90 -10.46
C GLY A 220 18.87 4.35 -11.29
N PRO A 221 18.18 5.22 -12.05
CA PRO A 221 16.89 4.91 -12.67
C PRO A 221 16.95 3.72 -13.65
N ARG A 222 18.05 3.55 -14.38
CA ARG A 222 18.22 2.42 -15.32
C ARG A 222 18.25 1.06 -14.61
N ALA A 223 18.83 0.98 -13.41
CA ALA A 223 18.85 -0.26 -12.63
C ALA A 223 17.43 -0.67 -12.20
N GLY A 224 16.61 0.29 -11.74
CA GLY A 224 15.22 -0.02 -11.40
C GLY A 224 14.35 -0.31 -12.62
N LEU A 225 14.61 0.30 -13.79
CA LEU A 225 13.91 -0.05 -15.03
C LEU A 225 14.13 -1.51 -15.43
N ALA A 226 15.36 -2.03 -15.32
CA ALA A 226 15.66 -3.42 -15.62
C ALA A 226 14.92 -4.42 -14.69
N GLU A 227 14.60 -4.01 -13.46
CA GLU A 227 13.81 -4.81 -12.52
C GLU A 227 12.30 -4.82 -12.86
N LEU A 228 11.83 -3.95 -13.78
CA LEU A 228 10.43 -3.90 -14.19
C LEU A 228 10.08 -4.95 -15.26
N ASP A 229 11.04 -5.36 -16.09
CA ASP A 229 10.80 -6.27 -17.22
C ASP A 229 10.16 -7.60 -16.79
N PRO A 230 10.61 -8.27 -15.71
CA PRO A 230 9.98 -9.51 -15.24
C PRO A 230 8.55 -9.32 -14.72
N LEU A 231 8.14 -8.09 -14.40
CA LEU A 231 6.84 -7.79 -13.79
C LEU A 231 5.76 -7.45 -14.82
N GLU A 232 6.11 -7.30 -16.10
CA GLU A 232 5.17 -6.87 -17.14
C GLU A 232 3.95 -7.77 -17.25
N ALA A 233 4.16 -9.08 -17.34
CA ALA A 233 3.05 -10.04 -17.48
C ALA A 233 2.12 -10.01 -16.26
N GLU A 234 2.68 -9.92 -15.05
CA GLU A 234 1.94 -10.00 -13.78
C GLU A 234 1.20 -8.71 -13.42
N LEU A 235 1.68 -7.55 -13.87
CA LEU A 235 1.14 -6.23 -13.51
C LEU A 235 0.56 -5.44 -14.70
N SER A 236 0.53 -6.02 -15.90
CA SER A 236 0.04 -5.39 -17.13
C SER A 236 -1.34 -4.73 -17.01
N ALA A 237 -2.24 -5.32 -16.22
CA ALA A 237 -3.60 -4.86 -16.03
C ALA A 237 -3.73 -3.61 -15.12
N GLY A 238 -2.71 -3.30 -14.31
CA GLY A 238 -2.73 -2.17 -13.38
C GLY A 238 -1.97 -0.95 -13.91
N HIS A 239 -2.27 0.24 -13.36
CA HIS A 239 -1.55 1.47 -13.72
C HIS A 239 -0.17 1.59 -13.05
N ARG A 240 0.05 0.91 -11.92
CA ARG A 240 1.23 1.13 -11.06
C ARG A 240 2.55 0.82 -11.75
N LEU A 241 2.61 -0.24 -12.56
CA LEU A 241 3.83 -0.57 -13.32
C LEU A 241 4.18 0.55 -14.30
N ASP A 242 3.19 1.02 -15.07
CA ASP A 242 3.37 2.11 -16.03
C ASP A 242 3.72 3.43 -15.33
N ALA A 243 3.11 3.71 -14.17
CA ALA A 243 3.42 4.89 -13.38
C ALA A 243 4.87 4.87 -12.88
N VAL A 244 5.35 3.76 -12.29
CA VAL A 244 6.74 3.61 -11.87
C VAL A 244 7.69 3.74 -13.06
N ARG A 245 7.40 3.04 -14.16
CA ARG A 245 8.18 3.13 -15.39
C ARG A 245 8.29 4.57 -15.89
N ALA A 246 7.19 5.32 -15.90
CA ALA A 246 7.17 6.70 -16.34
C ALA A 246 8.09 7.61 -15.50
N HIS A 247 8.03 7.50 -14.17
CA HIS A 247 8.91 8.29 -13.29
C HIS A 247 10.37 7.91 -13.46
N LEU A 248 10.70 6.62 -13.62
CA LEU A 248 12.08 6.19 -13.82
C LEU A 248 12.63 6.61 -15.18
N LEU A 249 11.82 6.57 -16.25
CA LEU A 249 12.21 7.08 -17.57
C LEU A 249 12.44 8.60 -17.53
N GLU A 250 11.58 9.35 -16.85
CA GLU A 250 11.75 10.80 -16.67
C GLU A 250 13.08 11.10 -15.97
N ARG A 251 13.38 10.38 -14.87
CA ARG A 251 14.65 10.51 -14.14
C ARG A 251 15.87 10.05 -14.96
N ALA A 252 15.69 9.14 -15.92
CA ALA A 252 16.73 8.72 -16.84
C ALA A 252 16.94 9.68 -18.02
N GLY A 253 16.10 10.71 -18.15
CA GLY A 253 16.14 11.71 -19.22
C GLY A 253 15.38 11.32 -20.49
N ASP A 254 14.73 10.16 -20.54
CA ASP A 254 13.91 9.73 -21.68
C ASP A 254 12.49 10.30 -21.55
N THR A 255 12.37 11.59 -21.85
CA THR A 255 11.12 12.36 -21.69
C THR A 255 10.00 11.87 -22.62
N ALA A 256 10.35 11.39 -23.82
CA ALA A 256 9.39 10.88 -24.79
C ALA A 256 8.74 9.57 -24.30
N ALA A 257 9.57 8.60 -23.88
CA ALA A 257 9.07 7.35 -23.35
C ALA A 257 8.34 7.56 -22.00
N ALA A 258 8.85 8.44 -21.14
CA ALA A 258 8.19 8.80 -19.89
C ALA A 258 6.78 9.36 -20.14
N ARG A 259 6.62 10.28 -21.08
CA ARG A 259 5.33 10.86 -21.46
C ARG A 259 4.34 9.80 -21.93
N ALA A 260 4.78 8.85 -22.75
CA ALA A 260 3.95 7.74 -23.21
C ALA A 260 3.49 6.85 -22.04
N ALA A 261 4.43 6.49 -21.15
CA ALA A 261 4.14 5.68 -19.97
C ALA A 261 3.19 6.38 -18.98
N TYR A 262 3.35 7.69 -18.75
CA TYR A 262 2.43 8.47 -17.92
C TYR A 262 0.99 8.45 -18.48
N ARG A 263 0.83 8.60 -19.79
CA ARG A 263 -0.49 8.51 -20.44
C ARG A 263 -1.11 7.12 -20.33
N ALA A 264 -0.30 6.07 -20.51
CA ALA A 264 -0.75 4.69 -20.34
C ALA A 264 -1.23 4.44 -18.90
N ALA A 265 -0.46 4.90 -17.90
CA ALA A 265 -0.85 4.82 -16.50
C ALA A 265 -2.15 5.58 -16.21
N ALA A 266 -2.28 6.81 -16.73
CA ALA A 266 -3.47 7.64 -16.57
C ALA A 266 -4.72 6.97 -17.16
N GLY A 267 -4.59 6.29 -18.30
CA GLY A 267 -5.70 5.56 -18.93
C GLY A 267 -6.16 4.31 -18.16
N LYS A 268 -5.36 3.80 -17.20
CA LYS A 268 -5.64 2.56 -16.45
C LYS A 268 -6.13 2.79 -15.02
N THR A 269 -5.76 3.90 -14.37
CA THR A 269 -6.25 4.19 -13.02
C THR A 269 -7.73 4.60 -13.05
N LEU A 270 -8.47 4.32 -11.97
CA LEU A 270 -9.84 4.78 -11.78
C LEU A 270 -9.96 5.90 -10.73
N SER A 271 -8.84 6.31 -10.13
CA SER A 271 -8.77 7.42 -9.20
C SER A 271 -8.59 8.71 -9.99
N LEU A 272 -9.57 9.61 -9.94
CA LEU A 272 -9.49 10.88 -10.67
C LEU A 272 -8.28 11.73 -10.25
N PRO A 273 -7.92 11.84 -8.94
CA PRO A 273 -6.69 12.52 -8.55
C PRO A 273 -5.41 11.90 -9.14
N GLU A 274 -5.31 10.57 -9.19
CA GLU A 274 -4.17 9.91 -9.85
C GLU A 274 -4.16 10.16 -11.37
N GLN A 275 -5.33 10.11 -12.02
CA GLN A 275 -5.45 10.41 -13.45
C GLN A 275 -4.95 11.83 -13.76
N HIS A 276 -5.43 12.82 -13.01
CA HIS A 276 -5.02 14.22 -13.19
C HIS A 276 -3.52 14.40 -12.94
N TYR A 277 -2.99 13.80 -11.87
CA TYR A 277 -1.55 13.83 -11.58
C TYR A 277 -0.73 13.27 -12.75
N LEU A 278 -1.05 12.07 -13.21
CA LEU A 278 -0.30 11.40 -14.30
C LEU A 278 -0.42 12.16 -15.63
N GLN A 279 -1.60 12.74 -15.92
CA GLN A 279 -1.79 13.59 -17.10
C GLN A 279 -0.98 14.88 -17.02
N ALA A 280 -0.93 15.53 -15.85
CA ALA A 280 -0.12 16.72 -15.63
C ALA A 280 1.38 16.43 -15.79
N ARG A 281 1.87 15.31 -15.24
CA ARG A 281 3.26 14.85 -15.46
C ARG A 281 3.55 14.65 -16.95
N ALA A 282 2.64 14.02 -17.71
CA ALA A 282 2.78 13.83 -19.15
C ALA A 282 2.75 15.15 -19.94
N ALA A 283 1.91 16.12 -19.54
CA ALA A 283 1.77 17.41 -20.19
C ALA A 283 3.05 18.24 -20.05
N ARG A 284 3.67 18.25 -18.87
CA ARG A 284 4.94 18.95 -18.60
C ARG A 284 6.10 18.47 -19.47
N LEU A 285 6.08 17.21 -19.90
CA LEU A 285 7.10 16.62 -20.78
C LEU A 285 6.80 16.79 -22.27
N GLY A 286 5.67 17.42 -22.62
CA GLY A 286 5.34 17.75 -24.01
C GLY A 286 6.12 18.96 -24.53
N PRO A 287 6.19 19.15 -25.85
CA PRO A 287 6.66 20.42 -26.40
C PRO A 287 5.79 21.56 -25.84
N ALA A 288 6.43 22.67 -25.46
CA ALA A 288 5.73 23.87 -25.03
C ALA A 288 4.73 24.30 -26.13
N PRO A 289 3.54 24.79 -25.75
CA PRO A 289 2.54 25.26 -26.72
C PRO A 289 3.07 26.40 -27.60
#